data_AF-A0A9E4FE92-F1
#
_entry.id   AF-A0A9E4FE92-F1
#
_cell.length_a   1.000
_cell.length_b   1.000
_cell.length_c   1.000
_cell.angle_alpha   90.00
_cell.angle_beta   90.00
_cell.angle_gamma   90.00
#
_symmetry.space_group_name_H-M   'P 1'
#
loop_
_entity.id
_entity.type
_entity.pdbx_description
1 polymer ?
#
loop_
_entity_poly.entity_id
_entity_poly.type
_entity_poly.pdbx_seq_one_letter_code
_entity_poly.pdbx_strand_id
1 'polypeptide(L)'
;MKPQVGDLLAHAFGKHAGSLIAANDVASEPVPAFPMDPASGILRDGSLHNQLAVLRQPSERLTAKARQHAVVASADSFLVYSAACTHTGCEVSGWNNDDARLVCPCHGSEFDVADA
;
A
#
# COMPACT_ATOMS: atom_id res chain seq x y z
N MET A 1 -0.31 -12.32 -13.48
CA MET A 1 -1.54 -12.81 -12.81
C MET A 1 -2.14 -11.65 -12.02
N LYS A 2 -3.46 -11.52 -11.88
CA LYS A 2 -4.07 -10.41 -11.12
C LYS A 2 -4.08 -10.71 -9.61
N PRO A 3 -4.07 -9.70 -8.72
CA PRO A 3 -4.32 -9.89 -7.28
C PRO A 3 -5.65 -10.59 -7.05
N GLN A 4 -5.74 -11.41 -6.01
CA GLN A 4 -6.95 -12.14 -5.59
C GLN A 4 -7.26 -11.84 -4.13
N VAL A 5 -8.54 -11.92 -3.76
CA VAL A 5 -8.96 -11.87 -2.36
C VAL A 5 -8.32 -13.05 -1.63
N GLY A 6 -7.67 -12.77 -0.50
CA GLY A 6 -6.95 -13.77 0.29
C GLY A 6 -5.45 -13.86 0.00
N ASP A 7 -4.93 -13.13 -0.98
CA ASP A 7 -3.49 -12.99 -1.15
C ASP A 7 -2.84 -12.35 0.09
N LEU A 8 -1.62 -12.81 0.41
CA LEU A 8 -0.75 -12.20 1.41
C LEU A 8 -0.01 -11.01 0.80
N LEU A 9 0.47 -10.09 1.64
CA LEU A 9 1.29 -8.96 1.19
C LEU A 9 2.76 -9.27 1.43
N ALA A 10 3.59 -9.14 0.40
CA ALA A 10 5.02 -9.35 0.49
C ALA A 10 5.77 -8.12 -0.03
N HIS A 11 6.95 -7.86 0.55
CA HIS A 11 7.77 -6.71 0.17
C HIS A 11 8.11 -6.76 -1.32
N ALA A 12 7.90 -5.65 -2.02
CA ALA A 12 8.18 -5.58 -3.45
C ALA A 12 9.68 -5.52 -3.77
N PHE A 13 10.45 -4.81 -2.94
CA PHE A 13 11.83 -4.45 -3.25
C PHE A 13 12.79 -4.58 -2.06
N GLY A 14 14.08 -4.43 -2.35
CA GLY A 14 15.15 -4.42 -1.36
C GLY A 14 15.53 -5.80 -0.82
N LYS A 15 16.25 -5.82 0.31
CA LYS A 15 16.77 -7.05 0.94
C LYS A 15 15.68 -8.04 1.41
N HIS A 16 14.45 -7.57 1.53
CA HIS A 16 13.29 -8.35 1.98
C HIS A 16 12.35 -8.72 0.81
N ALA A 17 12.71 -8.43 -0.44
CA ALA A 17 11.85 -8.70 -1.59
C ALA A 17 11.32 -10.14 -1.58
N GLY A 18 9.99 -10.28 -1.70
CA GLY A 18 9.28 -11.55 -1.66
C GLY A 18 9.03 -12.12 -0.26
N SER A 19 9.53 -11.52 0.83
CA SER A 19 9.12 -11.92 2.19
C SER A 19 7.80 -11.27 2.58
N LEU A 20 7.03 -11.97 3.42
CA LEU A 20 5.75 -11.44 3.95
C LEU A 20 5.98 -10.17 4.77
N ILE A 21 5.06 -9.23 4.64
CA ILE A 21 5.00 -7.99 5.42
C ILE A 21 4.24 -8.30 6.71
N ALA A 22 4.93 -8.18 7.84
CA ALA A 22 4.33 -8.21 9.16
C ALA A 22 3.83 -6.81 9.56
N ALA A 23 2.90 -6.75 10.52
CA ALA A 23 2.36 -5.51 11.04
C ALA A 23 3.43 -4.51 11.55
N ASN A 24 4.54 -5.03 12.06
CA ASN A 24 5.66 -4.23 12.57
C ASN A 24 6.60 -3.71 11.48
N ASP A 25 6.50 -4.22 10.25
CA ASP A 25 7.29 -3.74 9.12
C ASP A 25 6.72 -2.43 8.54
N VAL A 26 5.45 -2.14 8.84
CA VAL A 26 4.74 -0.94 8.36
C VAL A 26 4.82 0.15 9.43
N ALA A 27 5.85 0.98 9.31
CA ALA A 27 6.08 2.14 10.16
C ALA A 27 5.33 3.38 9.63
N SER A 28 5.94 4.56 9.70
CA SER A 28 5.38 5.82 9.22
C SER A 28 5.46 5.99 7.70
N GLU A 29 6.41 5.34 7.03
CA GLU A 29 6.55 5.39 5.57
C GLU A 29 5.81 4.23 4.90
N PRO A 30 5.22 4.44 3.71
CA PRO A 30 4.58 3.38 2.95
C PRO A 30 5.56 2.26 2.59
N VAL A 31 5.12 1.01 2.74
CA VAL A 31 5.88 -0.17 2.32
C VAL A 31 5.39 -0.60 0.94
N PRO A 32 6.24 -0.59 -0.11
CA PRO A 32 5.91 -1.15 -1.41
C PRO A 32 5.73 -2.66 -1.32
N ALA A 33 4.63 -3.18 -1.87
CA ALA A 33 4.25 -4.57 -1.77
C ALA A 33 3.71 -5.16 -3.08
N PHE A 34 3.82 -6.47 -3.23
CA PHE A 34 3.04 -7.25 -4.19
C PHE A 34 2.16 -8.28 -3.47
N PRO A 35 0.99 -8.63 -4.02
CA PRO A 35 0.21 -9.75 -3.53
C PRO A 35 0.90 -11.07 -3.82
N MET A 36 0.80 -12.01 -2.88
CA MET A 36 1.35 -13.35 -2.95
C MET A 36 0.22 -14.37 -2.74
N ASP A 37 0.15 -15.37 -3.62
CA ASP A 37 -0.75 -16.51 -3.43
C ASP A 37 -0.32 -17.33 -2.20
N PRO A 38 -1.16 -17.45 -1.15
CA PRO A 38 -0.79 -18.18 0.07
C PRO A 38 -0.57 -19.68 -0.16
N ALA A 39 -1.19 -20.28 -1.19
CA ALA A 39 -1.09 -21.72 -1.42
C ALA A 39 0.20 -22.10 -2.14
N SER A 40 0.60 -21.30 -3.14
CA SER A 40 1.77 -21.59 -3.97
C SER A 40 3.02 -20.78 -3.61
N GLY A 41 2.87 -19.69 -2.85
CA GLY A 41 3.94 -18.72 -2.59
C GLY A 41 4.31 -17.85 -3.81
N ILE A 42 3.54 -17.94 -4.90
CA ILE A 42 3.81 -17.15 -6.11
C ILE A 42 3.53 -15.67 -5.83
N LEU A 43 4.57 -14.86 -5.96
CA LEU A 43 4.45 -13.41 -5.98
C LEU A 43 3.83 -12.95 -7.30
N ARG A 44 2.82 -12.09 -7.24
CA ARG A 44 2.10 -11.59 -8.41
C ARG A 44 2.73 -10.29 -8.92
N ASP A 45 4.04 -10.29 -9.11
CA ASP A 45 4.88 -9.13 -9.47
C ASP A 45 5.10 -8.94 -10.99
N GLY A 46 4.60 -9.86 -11.82
CA GLY A 46 4.74 -9.77 -13.29
C GLY A 46 4.05 -8.56 -13.96
N SER A 47 3.46 -7.64 -13.19
CA SER A 47 2.99 -6.33 -13.64
C SER A 47 3.10 -5.32 -12.49
N LEU A 48 3.69 -4.15 -12.76
CA LEU A 48 3.75 -3.06 -11.78
C LEU A 48 2.37 -2.54 -11.37
N HIS A 49 1.33 -2.77 -12.17
CA HIS A 49 -0.05 -2.43 -11.77
C HIS A 49 -0.58 -3.27 -10.60
N ASN A 50 0.12 -4.34 -10.23
CA ASN A 50 -0.19 -5.11 -9.03
C ASN A 50 0.54 -4.57 -7.80
N GLN A 51 1.43 -3.59 -7.95
CA GLN A 51 2.15 -3.02 -6.81
C GLN A 51 1.18 -2.24 -5.93
N LEU A 52 1.37 -2.39 -4.62
CA LEU A 52 0.56 -1.80 -3.58
C LEU A 52 1.45 -0.94 -2.68
N ALA A 53 0.87 0.11 -2.11
CA ALA A 53 1.43 0.85 -0.99
C ALA A 53 0.70 0.41 0.28
N VAL A 54 1.43 -0.18 1.23
CA VAL A 54 0.90 -0.59 2.54
C VAL A 54 1.26 0.48 3.56
N LEU A 55 0.27 1.00 4.28
CA LEU A 55 0.44 2.11 5.20
C LEU A 55 -0.17 1.79 6.56
N ARG A 56 0.36 2.48 7.57
CA ARG A 56 -0.21 2.56 8.92
C ARG A 56 -0.49 4.03 9.24
N GLN A 57 -1.67 4.31 9.76
CA GLN A 57 -2.08 5.66 10.19
C GLN A 57 -2.83 5.60 11.52
N PRO A 58 -2.75 6.64 12.36
CA PRO A 58 -3.61 6.74 13.54
C PRO A 58 -5.09 6.68 13.13
N SER A 59 -5.85 5.78 13.73
CA SER A 59 -7.26 5.54 13.38
C SER A 59 -8.10 6.81 13.48
N GLU A 60 -7.78 7.68 14.43
CA GLU A 60 -8.48 8.94 14.67
C GLU A 60 -8.35 9.96 13.52
N ARG A 61 -7.27 9.89 12.73
CA ARG A 61 -7.06 10.78 11.57
C ARG A 61 -7.90 10.38 10.36
N LEU A 62 -8.32 9.11 10.27
CA LEU A 62 -9.06 8.60 9.12
C LEU A 62 -10.51 9.10 9.09
N THR A 63 -10.97 9.55 7.92
CA THR A 63 -12.39 9.87 7.71
C THR A 63 -13.25 8.61 7.76
N ALA A 64 -14.56 8.79 7.92
CA ALA A 64 -15.50 7.67 7.92
C ALA A 64 -15.48 6.88 6.61
N LYS A 65 -15.05 7.50 5.51
CA LYS A 65 -14.88 6.86 4.20
C LYS A 65 -13.65 5.96 4.19
N ALA A 66 -12.47 6.51 4.52
CA ALA A 66 -11.22 5.73 4.53
C ALA A 66 -11.29 4.55 5.51
N ARG A 67 -11.95 4.73 6.67
CA ARG A 67 -12.15 3.65 7.65
C ARG A 67 -12.94 2.44 7.12
N GLN A 68 -13.76 2.59 6.08
CA GLN A 68 -14.50 1.46 5.48
C GLN A 68 -13.56 0.48 4.75
N HIS A 69 -12.37 0.94 4.37
CA HIS A 69 -11.36 0.16 3.66
C HIS A 69 -10.16 -0.20 4.53
N ALA A 70 -10.14 0.26 5.78
CA ALA A 70 -9.03 0.06 6.70
C ALA A 70 -9.18 -1.23 7.53
N VAL A 71 -8.06 -1.82 7.90
CA VAL A 71 -8.01 -2.84 8.97
C VAL A 71 -7.63 -2.13 10.27
N VAL A 72 -8.60 -1.96 11.17
CA VAL A 72 -8.42 -1.27 12.45
C VAL A 72 -7.69 -2.18 13.45
N ALA A 73 -6.58 -1.70 13.98
CA ALA A 73 -5.73 -2.37 14.96
C ALA A 73 -5.47 -1.46 16.17
N SER A 74 -6.44 -1.40 17.10
CA SER A 74 -6.39 -0.53 18.28
C SER A 74 -6.32 0.97 17.88
N ALA A 75 -5.28 1.69 18.31
CA ALA A 75 -5.08 3.11 18.01
C ALA A 75 -4.69 3.37 16.54
N ASP A 76 -4.19 2.37 15.83
CA ASP A 76 -3.75 2.48 14.45
C ASP A 76 -4.67 1.72 13.50
N SER A 77 -4.63 2.10 12.23
CA SER A 77 -5.33 1.46 11.13
C SER A 77 -4.36 1.21 9.98
N PHE A 78 -4.49 0.05 9.36
CA PHE A 78 -3.74 -0.29 8.15
C PHE A 78 -4.57 -0.01 6.90
N LEU A 79 -3.93 0.59 5.91
CA LEU A 79 -4.50 0.92 4.62
C LEU A 79 -3.63 0.32 3.51
N VAL A 80 -4.26 -0.05 2.40
CA VAL A 80 -3.55 -0.57 1.23
C VAL A 80 -4.13 0.10 0.00
N TYR A 81 -3.27 0.75 -0.77
CA TYR A 81 -3.64 1.40 -2.03
C TYR A 81 -2.91 0.77 -3.21
N SER A 82 -3.51 0.86 -4.39
CA SER A 82 -2.79 0.63 -5.64
C SER A 82 -1.66 1.67 -5.76
N ALA A 83 -0.46 1.22 -6.12
CA ALA A 83 0.63 2.11 -6.50
C ALA A 83 0.54 2.53 -7.97
N ALA A 84 -0.51 2.17 -8.70
CA ALA A 84 -0.75 2.66 -10.07
C ALA A 84 -1.54 3.97 -10.04
N CYS A 85 -0.93 5.05 -10.52
CA CYS A 85 -1.56 6.36 -10.62
C CYS A 85 -2.78 6.33 -11.54
N THR A 86 -3.90 6.87 -11.08
CA THR A 86 -5.17 6.89 -11.84
C THR A 86 -5.15 7.80 -13.07
N HIS A 87 -4.13 8.65 -13.23
CA HIS A 87 -3.96 9.49 -14.42
C HIS A 87 -3.51 8.66 -15.63
N THR A 88 -2.28 8.16 -15.62
CA THR A 88 -1.64 7.47 -16.76
C THR A 88 -0.94 6.16 -16.36
N GLY A 89 -1.16 5.66 -15.14
CA GLY A 89 -0.63 4.37 -14.68
C GLY A 89 0.82 4.40 -14.20
N CYS A 90 1.48 5.57 -14.14
CA CYS A 90 2.78 5.71 -13.48
C CYS A 90 2.77 5.13 -12.07
N GLU A 91 3.91 4.63 -11.62
CA GLU A 91 4.10 4.25 -10.21
C GLU A 91 3.98 5.48 -9.29
N VAL A 92 3.18 5.34 -8.24
CA VAL A 92 3.06 6.27 -7.13
C VAL A 92 4.08 5.85 -6.07
N SER A 93 5.28 6.38 -6.16
CA SER A 93 6.43 5.99 -5.33
C SER A 93 6.84 7.04 -4.29
N GLY A 94 6.29 8.26 -4.37
CA GLY A 94 6.61 9.34 -3.45
C GLY A 94 5.72 9.32 -2.21
N TRP A 95 6.26 9.83 -1.10
CA TRP A 95 5.55 9.98 0.16
C TRP A 95 5.83 11.35 0.78
N ASN A 96 4.78 12.08 1.11
CA ASN A 96 4.86 13.30 1.91
C ASN A 96 4.42 12.95 3.35
N ASN A 97 5.37 12.96 4.29
CA ASN A 97 5.13 12.66 5.69
C ASN A 97 4.26 13.70 6.41
N ASP A 98 4.38 14.99 6.06
CA ASP A 98 3.73 16.08 6.78
C ASP A 98 2.20 15.98 6.67
N ASP A 99 1.73 15.66 5.46
CA ASP A 99 0.30 15.58 5.13
C ASP A 99 -0.21 14.15 4.92
N ALA A 100 0.65 13.15 5.10
CA ALA A 100 0.35 11.74 4.82
C ALA A 100 -0.20 11.52 3.40
N ARG A 101 0.52 12.01 2.38
CA ARG A 101 0.10 11.92 0.98
C ARG A 101 1.00 11.00 0.17
N LEU A 102 0.38 10.12 -0.62
CA LEU A 102 1.08 9.41 -1.69
C LEU A 102 1.27 10.36 -2.88
N VAL A 103 2.47 10.39 -3.46
CA VAL A 103 2.86 11.34 -4.50
C VAL A 103 3.31 10.61 -5.76
N CYS A 104 2.69 10.94 -6.88
CA CYS A 104 3.10 10.47 -8.20
C CYS A 104 4.16 11.43 -8.78
N PRO A 105 5.41 10.98 -9.00
CA PRO A 105 6.49 11.86 -9.45
C PRO A 105 6.34 12.31 -10.91
N CYS A 106 5.49 11.66 -11.71
CA CYS A 106 5.35 11.98 -13.13
C CYS A 106 4.79 13.39 -13.38
N HIS A 107 3.73 13.78 -12.66
CA HIS A 107 3.05 15.08 -12.85
C HIS A 107 2.60 15.73 -11.53
N GLY A 108 3.06 15.21 -10.38
CA GLY A 108 2.75 15.77 -9.07
C GLY A 108 1.34 15.50 -8.57
N SER A 109 0.65 14.45 -9.06
CA SER A 109 -0.62 14.04 -8.46
C SER A 109 -0.38 13.56 -7.02
N GLU A 110 -1.19 14.05 -6.10
CA GLU A 110 -1.13 13.67 -4.69
C GLU A 110 -2.45 13.02 -4.25
N PHE A 111 -2.35 12.02 -3.39
CA PHE A 111 -3.49 11.26 -2.89
C PHE A 111 -3.47 11.27 -1.36
N ASP A 112 -4.55 11.79 -0.76
CA ASP A 112 -4.74 11.80 0.68
C ASP A 112 -5.13 10.40 1.16
N VAL A 113 -4.30 9.77 1.98
CA VAL A 113 -4.55 8.41 2.46
C VAL A 113 -5.57 8.39 3.60
N ALA A 114 -5.86 9.53 4.22
CA ALA A 114 -6.82 9.62 5.31
C ALA A 114 -8.26 9.86 4.84
N ASP A 115 -8.47 10.22 3.56
CA ASP A 115 -9.79 10.56 2.99
C ASP A 115 -10.06 9.90 1.61
N ALA A 116 -9.47 8.73 1.37
CA ALA A 116 -9.66 7.98 0.13
C ALA A 116 -10.96 7.17 0.08
#